data_AF-A0A7S3X5A2-F1
#
_entry.id   AF-A0A7S3X5A2-F1
#
_cell.length_a   1.000
_cell.length_b   1.000
_cell.length_c   1.000
_cell.angle_alpha   90.00
_cell.angle_beta   90.00
_cell.angle_gamma   90.00
#
_symmetry.space_group_name_H-M   'P 1'
#
loop_
_entity.id
_entity.type
_entity.pdbx_description
1 polymer ?
#
loop_
_entity_poly.entity_id
_entity_poly.type
_entity_poly.pdbx_seq_one_letter_code
_entity_poly.pdbx_strand_id
1 'polypeptide(L)'
;DDKDGDNWTPCTKLGRLVQQGKIKSLEHIYLFSIPVKEYQIVEHFLGPSLSDEVMKIMPVQKQTSAGQRMRFKAFVVVGDSNGHIGLGVKACKEVAHSIQGSMILAKLNIVPVRRGYWGGKIGAPHTIPTKITGKCGSVSIRLVPAPRGAGIVAAITSKKV
;
A
#
# COMPACT_ATOMS: atom_id res chain seq x y z
N ASP A 1 -32.14 4.34 12.19
CA ASP A 1 -31.95 2.97 11.72
C ASP A 1 -31.58 2.95 10.25
N ASP A 2 -30.30 3.21 9.94
CA ASP A 2 -29.72 3.12 8.59
C ASP A 2 -28.27 2.59 8.71
N LYS A 3 -28.10 1.40 9.30
CA LYS A 3 -26.80 0.70 9.38
C LYS A 3 -26.70 -0.51 8.45
N ASP A 4 -27.54 -0.57 7.42
CA ASP A 4 -27.60 -1.72 6.50
C ASP A 4 -26.79 -1.52 5.20
N GLY A 5 -26.07 -0.40 5.05
CA GLY A 5 -25.32 -0.06 3.83
C GLY A 5 -23.86 -0.51 3.79
N ASP A 6 -23.28 -1.01 4.89
CA ASP A 6 -21.82 -1.20 5.00
C ASP A 6 -21.40 -2.66 5.22
N ASN A 7 -22.32 -3.60 4.99
CA ASN A 7 -22.03 -5.02 5.18
C ASN A 7 -21.37 -5.58 3.92
N TRP A 8 -20.05 -5.84 3.98
CA TRP A 8 -19.28 -6.39 2.86
C TRP A 8 -19.84 -7.74 2.40
N THR A 9 -20.36 -7.80 1.17
CA THR A 9 -20.75 -9.05 0.50
C THR A 9 -19.62 -9.51 -0.44
N PRO A 10 -18.87 -10.58 -0.11
CA PRO A 10 -17.74 -11.01 -0.92
C PRO A 10 -18.18 -11.70 -2.22
N CYS A 11 -17.62 -11.23 -3.33
CA CYS A 11 -17.88 -11.77 -4.66
C CYS A 11 -16.88 -12.87 -5.03
N THR A 12 -15.69 -12.85 -4.43
CA THR A 12 -14.59 -13.79 -4.67
C THR A 12 -14.63 -14.99 -3.72
N LYS A 13 -14.07 -16.12 -4.18
CA LYS A 13 -13.88 -17.31 -3.33
C LYS A 13 -13.04 -16.98 -2.08
N LEU A 14 -11.98 -16.19 -2.25
CA LEU A 14 -11.14 -15.78 -1.14
C LEU A 14 -11.90 -14.86 -0.17
N GLY A 15 -12.64 -13.86 -0.66
CA GLY A 15 -13.47 -13.02 0.19
C GLY A 15 -14.46 -13.82 1.03
N ARG A 16 -15.11 -14.84 0.45
CA ARG A 16 -16.00 -15.75 1.20
C ARG A 16 -15.27 -16.54 2.28
N LEU A 17 -14.06 -17.03 2.00
CA LEU A 17 -13.26 -17.77 2.99
C LEU A 17 -12.80 -16.89 4.14
N VAL A 18 -12.45 -15.62 3.84
CA VAL A 18 -12.07 -14.62 4.84
C VAL A 18 -13.29 -14.25 5.70
N GLN A 19 -14.43 -13.94 5.09
CA GLN A 19 -15.66 -13.62 5.82
C GLN A 19 -16.15 -14.80 6.70
N GLN A 20 -15.96 -16.03 6.25
CA GLN A 20 -16.25 -17.24 7.05
C GLN A 20 -15.23 -17.51 8.18
N GLY A 21 -14.16 -16.71 8.29
CA GLY A 21 -13.11 -16.89 9.31
C GLY A 21 -12.21 -18.11 9.09
N LYS A 22 -12.24 -18.74 7.90
CA LYS A 22 -11.40 -19.91 7.58
C LYS A 22 -9.93 -19.52 7.41
N ILE A 23 -9.69 -18.30 6.91
CA ILE A 23 -8.36 -17.71 6.80
C ILE A 23 -8.18 -16.74 7.96
N LYS A 24 -7.23 -17.04 8.86
CA LYS A 24 -7.00 -16.27 10.08
C LYS A 24 -6.05 -15.08 9.91
N SER A 25 -5.17 -15.12 8.92
CA SER A 25 -4.14 -14.09 8.73
C SER A 25 -3.88 -13.78 7.26
N LEU A 26 -3.45 -12.53 7.02
CA LEU A 26 -3.02 -12.06 5.71
C LEU A 26 -1.75 -12.79 5.22
N GLU A 27 -0.90 -13.23 6.15
CA GLU A 27 0.30 -14.01 5.85
C GLU A 27 0.00 -15.33 5.14
N HIS A 28 -1.13 -15.98 5.49
CA HIS A 28 -1.56 -17.20 4.83
C HIS A 28 -1.86 -16.94 3.34
N ILE A 29 -2.43 -15.77 3.01
CA ILE A 29 -2.72 -15.38 1.63
C ILE A 29 -1.42 -15.18 0.85
N TYR A 30 -0.41 -14.54 1.47
CA TYR A 30 0.89 -14.36 0.86
C TYR A 30 1.65 -15.68 0.66
N LEU A 31 1.57 -16.61 1.61
CA LEU A 31 2.23 -17.92 1.53
C LEU A 31 1.79 -18.69 0.27
N PHE A 32 0.50 -18.69 -0.03
CA PHE A 32 -0.06 -19.35 -1.22
C PHE A 32 -0.10 -18.45 -2.45
N SER A 33 0.44 -17.23 -2.37
CA SER A 33 0.48 -16.24 -3.46
C SER A 33 -0.89 -16.02 -4.12
N ILE A 34 -1.97 -16.05 -3.33
CA ILE A 34 -3.33 -15.89 -3.85
C ILE A 34 -3.59 -14.41 -4.14
N PRO A 35 -4.08 -14.05 -5.33
CA PRO A 35 -4.32 -12.65 -5.67
C PRO A 35 -5.48 -12.07 -4.87
N VAL A 36 -5.23 -10.95 -4.18
CA VAL A 36 -6.25 -10.16 -3.49
C VAL A 36 -6.93 -9.24 -4.50
N LYS A 37 -8.26 -9.39 -4.66
CA LYS A 37 -9.06 -8.61 -5.61
C LYS A 37 -10.13 -7.73 -4.96
N GLU A 38 -10.31 -7.83 -3.66
CA GLU A 38 -11.25 -7.02 -2.87
C GLU A 38 -10.46 -6.30 -1.79
N TYR A 39 -10.62 -4.98 -1.68
CA TYR A 39 -9.88 -4.19 -0.69
C TYR A 39 -10.39 -4.45 0.74
N GLN A 40 -11.65 -4.88 0.86
CA GLN A 40 -12.30 -5.20 2.12
C GLN A 40 -11.61 -6.36 2.85
N ILE A 41 -10.94 -7.26 2.11
CA ILE A 41 -10.13 -8.34 2.71
C ILE A 41 -9.01 -7.74 3.56
N VAL A 42 -8.32 -6.73 3.04
CA VAL A 42 -7.20 -6.08 3.73
C VAL A 42 -7.72 -5.23 4.89
N GLU A 43 -8.87 -4.58 4.71
CA GLU A 43 -9.54 -3.82 5.77
C GLU A 43 -10.05 -4.70 6.91
N HIS A 44 -10.52 -5.91 6.62
CA HIS A 44 -10.92 -6.88 7.64
C HIS A 44 -9.73 -7.32 8.52
N PHE A 45 -8.54 -7.48 7.93
CA PHE A 45 -7.35 -7.91 8.69
C PHE A 45 -6.58 -6.76 9.36
N LEU A 46 -6.46 -5.60 8.69
CA LEU A 46 -5.57 -4.51 9.10
C LEU A 46 -6.29 -3.19 9.40
N GLY A 47 -7.62 -3.14 9.29
CA GLY A 47 -8.45 -1.94 9.35
C GLY A 47 -8.05 -0.88 10.40
N PRO A 48 -7.95 -1.21 11.70
CA PRO A 48 -7.66 -0.21 12.73
C PRO A 48 -6.21 0.27 12.73
N SER A 49 -5.28 -0.51 12.16
CA SER A 49 -3.85 -0.19 12.11
C SER A 49 -3.42 0.52 10.83
N LEU A 50 -4.28 0.56 9.81
CA LEU A 50 -3.91 1.01 8.48
C LEU A 50 -3.98 2.53 8.39
N SER A 51 -2.83 3.17 8.16
CA SER A 51 -2.73 4.59 7.85
C SER A 51 -2.56 4.81 6.35
N ASP A 52 -3.24 5.82 5.81
CA ASP A 52 -3.07 6.29 4.44
C ASP A 52 -2.38 7.68 4.40
N GLU A 53 -1.48 7.87 3.45
CA GLU A 53 -0.83 9.16 3.20
C GLU A 53 -0.85 9.50 1.71
N VAL A 54 -1.32 10.72 1.40
CA VAL A 54 -1.31 11.26 0.04
C VAL A 54 0.06 11.87 -0.25
N MET A 55 0.81 11.27 -1.18
CA MET A 55 2.18 11.69 -1.49
C MET A 55 2.19 12.91 -2.41
N LYS A 56 1.42 12.84 -3.50
CA LYS A 56 1.37 13.90 -4.52
C LYS A 56 0.08 13.81 -5.32
N ILE A 57 -0.46 14.97 -5.66
CA ILE A 57 -1.55 15.10 -6.64
C ILE A 57 -0.95 15.83 -7.85
N MET A 58 -1.11 15.25 -9.04
CA MET A 58 -0.59 15.80 -10.29
C MET A 58 -1.73 16.05 -11.28
N PRO A 59 -1.92 17.29 -11.77
CA PRO A 59 -2.79 17.52 -12.92
C PRO A 59 -2.12 16.92 -14.18
N VAL A 60 -2.88 16.18 -14.96
CA VAL A 60 -2.47 15.61 -16.24
C VAL A 60 -3.49 15.99 -17.31
N GLN A 61 -3.02 16.42 -18.47
CA GLN A 61 -3.87 17.01 -19.50
C GLN A 61 -3.71 16.32 -20.85
N LYS A 62 -4.82 16.15 -21.56
CA LYS A 62 -4.85 15.67 -22.95
C LYS A 62 -5.47 16.75 -23.84
N GLN A 63 -4.79 17.13 -24.91
CA GLN A 63 -5.32 18.05 -25.91
C GLN A 63 -6.43 17.37 -26.73
N THR A 64 -7.51 18.11 -27.00
CA THR A 64 -8.62 17.71 -27.87
C THR A 64 -8.96 18.85 -28.83
N SER A 65 -9.79 18.61 -29.84
CA SER A 65 -10.24 19.65 -30.78
C SER A 65 -11.02 20.77 -30.07
N ALA A 66 -11.68 20.45 -28.94
CA ALA A 66 -12.41 21.40 -28.11
C ALA A 66 -11.61 21.84 -26.85
N GLY A 67 -10.28 21.98 -26.98
CA GLY A 67 -9.40 22.44 -25.92
C GLY A 67 -8.80 21.33 -25.05
N GLN A 68 -8.37 21.68 -23.83
CA GLN A 68 -7.67 20.77 -22.93
C GLN A 68 -8.62 19.99 -22.03
N ARG A 69 -8.47 18.66 -21.99
CA ARG A 69 -9.17 17.79 -21.05
C ARG A 69 -8.25 17.43 -19.89
N MET A 70 -8.54 18.01 -18.72
CA MET A 70 -7.78 17.79 -17.48
C MET A 70 -8.27 16.55 -16.72
N ARG A 71 -7.34 15.88 -16.05
CA ARG A 71 -7.57 14.86 -15.02
C ARG A 71 -6.57 15.05 -13.90
N PHE A 72 -6.86 14.53 -12.71
CA PHE A 72 -5.94 14.53 -11.59
C PHE A 72 -5.46 13.12 -11.33
N LYS A 73 -4.15 12.95 -11.18
CA LYS A 73 -3.50 11.70 -10.82
C LYS A 73 -3.04 11.80 -9.36
N ALA A 74 -3.56 10.93 -8.50
CA ALA A 74 -3.20 10.89 -7.08
C ALA A 74 -2.29 9.69 -6.81
N PHE A 75 -1.24 9.92 -6.03
CA PHE A 75 -0.34 8.89 -5.51
C PHE A 75 -0.59 8.76 -4.01
N VAL A 76 -0.99 7.57 -3.57
CA VAL A 76 -1.32 7.29 -2.16
C VAL A 76 -0.52 6.09 -1.71
N VAL A 77 0.04 6.18 -0.51
CA VAL A 77 0.72 5.08 0.18
C VAL A 77 -0.17 4.66 1.35
N VAL A 78 -0.24 3.36 1.58
CA VAL A 78 -1.03 2.76 2.66
C VAL A 78 -0.14 1.79 3.41
N GLY A 79 -0.14 1.83 4.74
CA GLY A 79 0.69 0.94 5.54
C GLY A 79 0.30 0.93 7.03
N ASP A 80 0.69 -0.14 7.71
CA ASP A 80 0.39 -0.40 9.13
C ASP A 80 1.57 -0.10 10.07
N SER A 81 2.65 0.48 9.54
CA SER A 81 3.95 0.66 10.22
C SER A 81 4.55 -0.63 10.84
N ASN A 82 3.99 -1.80 10.51
CA ASN A 82 4.36 -3.09 11.09
C ASN A 82 4.74 -4.12 10.03
N GLY A 83 5.21 -3.66 8.88
CA GLY A 83 5.74 -4.51 7.82
C GLY A 83 4.73 -4.82 6.71
N HIS A 84 3.65 -4.06 6.57
CA HIS A 84 2.82 -4.07 5.37
C HIS A 84 2.82 -2.69 4.72
N ILE A 85 3.05 -2.67 3.40
CA ILE A 85 3.02 -1.44 2.62
C ILE A 85 2.34 -1.67 1.26
N GLY A 86 1.51 -0.72 0.85
CA GLY A 86 0.83 -0.70 -0.43
C GLY A 86 0.95 0.65 -1.10
N LEU A 87 1.06 0.66 -2.42
CA LEU A 87 1.12 1.88 -3.22
C LEU A 87 0.03 1.86 -4.28
N GLY A 88 -0.72 2.96 -4.36
CA GLY A 88 -1.85 3.13 -5.25
C GLY A 88 -1.74 4.39 -6.09
N VAL A 89 -2.04 4.24 -7.37
CA VAL A 89 -2.04 5.34 -8.34
C VAL A 89 -3.30 5.28 -9.20
N LYS A 90 -4.12 6.33 -9.11
CA LYS A 90 -5.36 6.45 -9.88
C LYS A 90 -5.47 7.85 -10.47
N ALA A 91 -6.09 7.93 -11.64
CA ALA A 91 -6.41 9.19 -12.29
C ALA A 91 -7.91 9.30 -12.59
N CYS A 92 -8.57 10.32 -12.02
CA CYS A 92 -9.99 10.61 -12.24
C CYS A 92 -10.18 12.08 -12.69
N LYS A 93 -11.42 12.46 -13.04
CA LYS A 93 -11.74 13.86 -13.40
C LYS A 93 -11.67 14.77 -12.17
N GLU A 94 -12.08 14.25 -11.02
CA GLU A 94 -12.10 14.96 -9.74
C GLU A 94 -11.02 14.43 -8.81
N VAL A 95 -10.57 15.31 -7.91
CA VAL A 95 -9.50 15.00 -6.95
C VAL A 95 -9.96 13.99 -5.91
N ALA A 96 -11.14 14.18 -5.32
CA ALA A 96 -11.67 13.31 -4.27
C ALA A 96 -11.76 11.84 -4.73
N HIS A 97 -12.37 11.61 -5.90
CA HIS A 97 -12.45 10.27 -6.50
C HIS A 97 -11.08 9.70 -6.91
N SER A 98 -10.10 10.54 -7.23
CA SER A 98 -8.74 10.08 -7.49
C SER A 98 -8.08 9.55 -6.23
N ILE A 99 -8.25 10.25 -5.09
CA ILE A 99 -7.70 9.85 -3.80
C ILE A 99 -8.36 8.55 -3.32
N GLN A 100 -9.70 8.49 -3.29
CA GLN A 100 -10.43 7.30 -2.87
C GLN A 100 -10.08 6.08 -3.75
N GLY A 101 -10.02 6.27 -5.07
CA GLY A 101 -9.64 5.21 -5.99
C GLY A 101 -8.18 4.75 -5.83
N SER A 102 -7.27 5.67 -5.51
CA SER A 102 -5.88 5.33 -5.19
C SER A 102 -5.75 4.57 -3.88
N MET A 103 -6.53 4.93 -2.84
CA MET A 103 -6.55 4.23 -1.56
C MET A 103 -7.00 2.77 -1.73
N ILE A 104 -8.07 2.54 -2.50
CA ILE A 104 -8.54 1.18 -2.84
C ILE A 104 -7.44 0.39 -3.55
N LEU A 105 -6.78 1.01 -4.54
CA LEU A 105 -5.71 0.34 -5.28
C LEU A 105 -4.48 0.05 -4.43
N ALA A 106 -4.15 0.94 -3.47
CA ALA A 106 -3.07 0.74 -2.53
C ALA A 106 -3.35 -0.44 -1.59
N LYS A 107 -4.58 -0.55 -1.07
CA LYS A 107 -5.05 -1.70 -0.28
C LYS A 107 -4.92 -3.01 -1.07
N LEU A 108 -5.26 -3.02 -2.37
CA LEU A 108 -5.13 -4.22 -3.22
C LEU A 108 -3.66 -4.60 -3.48
N ASN A 109 -2.76 -3.62 -3.57
CA ASN A 109 -1.34 -3.81 -3.86
C ASN A 109 -0.47 -3.87 -2.60
N ILE A 110 -1.02 -4.31 -1.48
CA ILE A 110 -0.27 -4.40 -0.22
C ILE A 110 0.71 -5.57 -0.26
N VAL A 111 1.92 -5.34 0.23
CA VAL A 111 3.05 -6.26 0.18
C VAL A 111 3.68 -6.38 1.57
N PRO A 112 4.06 -7.59 2.01
CA PRO A 112 4.79 -7.78 3.26
C PRO A 112 6.26 -7.37 3.11
N VAL A 113 6.78 -6.63 4.08
CA VAL A 113 8.16 -6.15 4.14
C VAL A 113 8.95 -6.98 5.14
N ARG A 114 9.99 -7.67 4.65
CA ARG A 114 10.88 -8.44 5.52
C ARG A 114 11.86 -7.52 6.25
N ARG A 115 11.76 -7.50 7.58
CA ARG A 115 12.73 -6.85 8.48
C ARG A 115 13.83 -7.82 8.92
N GLY A 116 14.97 -7.27 9.33
CA GLY A 116 16.17 -7.98 9.75
C GLY A 116 17.01 -7.17 10.73
N TYR A 117 18.27 -7.61 10.88
CA TYR A 117 19.25 -7.08 11.82
C TYR A 117 20.49 -6.62 11.05
N TRP A 118 21.17 -5.59 11.54
CA TRP A 118 22.44 -5.13 10.97
C TRP A 118 23.63 -6.02 11.37
N GLY A 119 23.66 -6.45 12.64
CA GLY A 119 24.68 -7.32 13.21
C GLY A 119 24.05 -8.43 14.04
N GLY A 120 24.33 -8.45 15.35
CA GLY A 120 23.76 -9.44 16.27
C GLY A 120 22.22 -9.43 16.32
N LYS A 121 21.62 -10.61 16.53
CA LYS A 121 20.17 -10.83 16.63
C LYS A 121 19.62 -10.41 18.00
N ILE A 122 19.78 -9.14 18.36
CA ILE A 122 19.37 -8.61 19.66
C ILE A 122 18.03 -7.89 19.49
N GLY A 123 17.00 -8.25 20.26
CA GLY A 123 15.69 -7.58 20.27
C GLY A 123 14.90 -7.68 18.95
N ALA A 124 14.03 -6.70 18.68
CA ALA A 124 13.19 -6.69 17.48
C ALA A 124 13.96 -6.32 16.18
N PRO A 125 13.58 -6.88 15.03
CA PRO A 125 14.12 -6.47 13.73
C PRO A 125 13.88 -4.98 13.47
N HIS A 126 14.91 -4.26 13.00
CA HIS A 126 14.88 -2.80 12.86
C HIS A 126 15.41 -2.29 11.53
N THR A 127 16.07 -3.14 10.73
CA THR A 127 16.62 -2.75 9.44
C THR A 127 16.27 -3.79 8.38
N ILE A 128 16.79 -3.63 7.17
CA ILE A 128 16.58 -4.56 6.05
C ILE A 128 17.62 -5.68 6.14
N PRO A 129 17.29 -6.94 5.81
CA PRO A 129 18.21 -8.07 5.96
C PRO A 129 19.45 -7.98 5.06
N THR A 130 19.32 -7.44 3.85
CA THR A 130 20.40 -7.34 2.87
C THR A 130 20.31 -6.04 2.10
N LYS A 131 21.38 -5.66 1.38
CA LYS A 131 21.33 -4.49 0.49
C LYS A 131 20.44 -4.82 -0.71
N ILE A 132 19.42 -4.01 -0.96
CA ILE A 132 18.46 -4.21 -2.05
C ILE A 132 18.48 -2.98 -2.95
N THR A 133 18.41 -3.19 -4.26
CA THR A 133 18.30 -2.13 -5.27
C THR A 133 17.01 -2.30 -6.04
N GLY A 134 16.15 -1.28 -6.05
CA GLY A 134 14.95 -1.21 -6.88
C GLY A 134 15.11 -0.14 -7.96
N LYS A 135 14.63 -0.40 -9.18
CA LYS A 135 14.68 0.54 -10.30
C LYS A 135 13.31 0.70 -10.93
N CYS A 136 12.91 1.93 -11.23
CA CYS A 136 11.73 2.27 -12.01
C CYS A 136 12.07 3.43 -12.95
N GLY A 137 12.05 3.19 -14.26
CA GLY A 137 12.51 4.16 -15.26
C GLY A 137 13.99 4.54 -15.07
N SER A 138 14.28 5.84 -14.99
CA SER A 138 15.62 6.37 -14.71
C SER A 138 15.98 6.41 -13.22
N VAL A 139 15.01 6.15 -12.32
CA VAL A 139 15.22 6.24 -10.87
C VAL A 139 15.69 4.90 -10.32
N SER A 140 16.81 4.91 -9.61
CA SER A 140 17.31 3.77 -8.84
C SER A 140 17.38 4.11 -7.35
N ILE A 141 16.79 3.25 -6.52
CA ILE A 141 16.82 3.38 -5.06
C ILE A 141 17.60 2.19 -4.51
N ARG A 142 18.58 2.45 -3.64
CA ARG A 142 19.32 1.43 -2.91
C ARG A 142 19.01 1.52 -1.43
N LEU A 143 18.53 0.44 -0.86
CA LEU A 143 18.33 0.28 0.56
C LEU A 143 19.55 -0.43 1.16
N VAL A 144 20.11 0.16 2.21
CA VAL A 144 21.32 -0.33 2.88
C VAL A 144 20.99 -0.60 4.36
N PRO A 145 21.36 -1.78 4.90
CA PRO A 145 21.17 -2.06 6.33
C PRO A 145 21.93 -1.06 7.20
N ALA A 146 21.31 -0.62 8.30
CA ALA A 146 21.85 0.40 9.20
C ALA A 146 21.78 -0.05 10.67
N PRO A 147 22.72 0.38 11.53
CA PRO A 147 22.70 0.08 12.96
C PRO A 147 21.52 0.73 13.68
N ARG A 148 21.21 0.24 14.88
CA ARG A 148 20.16 0.81 15.74
C ARG A 148 20.44 2.27 16.08
N GLY A 149 19.37 3.06 16.13
CA GLY A 149 19.44 4.49 16.48
C GLY A 149 19.81 5.42 15.31
N ALA A 150 20.19 4.89 14.14
CA ALA A 150 20.52 5.70 12.97
C ALA A 150 19.31 6.46 12.38
N GLY A 151 18.09 5.93 12.59
CA GLY A 151 16.88 6.44 11.95
C GLY A 151 16.88 6.22 10.42
N ILE A 152 15.93 6.87 9.74
CA ILE A 152 15.79 6.79 8.29
C ILE A 152 16.45 8.02 7.65
N VAL A 153 17.58 7.79 6.97
CA VAL A 153 18.30 8.80 6.19
C VAL A 153 17.93 8.62 4.71
N ALA A 154 16.92 9.36 4.26
CA ALA A 154 16.43 9.31 2.90
C ALA A 154 15.83 10.66 2.49
N ALA A 155 15.58 10.84 1.20
CA ALA A 155 14.80 11.98 0.71
C ALA A 155 13.40 11.98 1.35
N ILE A 156 12.78 13.16 1.48
CA ILE A 156 11.50 13.34 2.19
C ILE A 156 10.42 12.38 1.68
N THR A 157 10.33 12.20 0.35
CA THR A 157 9.36 11.27 -0.25
C THR A 157 9.67 9.82 0.09
N SER A 158 10.92 9.40 -0.01
CA SER A 158 11.33 8.02 0.31
C SER A 158 11.28 7.70 1.80
N LYS A 159 11.29 8.72 2.68
CA LYS A 159 11.19 8.55 4.13
C LYS A 159 9.75 8.32 4.60
N LYS A 160 8.76 8.80 3.83
CA LYS A 160 7.32 8.56 4.09
C LYS A 160 6.88 7.15 3.74
N VAL A 161 7.59 6.53 2.79
CA VAL A 161 7.43 5.12 2.36
C VAL A 161 8.18 4.22 3.32
#